data_AF-A0A2D4FI52-F1
#
_entry.id   AF-A0A2D4FI52-F1
#
_cell.length_a   1.000
_cell.length_b   1.000
_cell.length_c   1.000
_cell.angle_alpha   90.00
_cell.angle_beta   90.00
_cell.angle_gamma   90.00
#
_symmetry.space_group_name_H-M   'P 1'
#
loop_
_entity.id
_entity.type
_entity.pdbx_description
1 polymer ?
#
loop_
_entity_poly.entity_id
_entity_poly.type
_entity_poly.pdbx_seq_one_letter_code
_entity_poly.pdbx_strand_id
1 'polypeptide(L)'
;SLLLAGIISLNHVRQVIQNDGRNQEKLKKFMIRIGVFSGLYLVPLVILLGCYIYEQVYRKIWETTWVYDHCDQFHIPCPYQVKTLARPEITLFLMKYLMTLI
;
A
#
# COMPACT_ATOMS: atom_id res chain seq x y z
N SER A 1 -54.91 -28.69 7.47
CA SER A 1 -54.35 -28.50 6.11
C SER A 1 -53.58 -27.18 5.92
N LEU A 2 -53.96 -26.08 6.58
CA LEU A 2 -53.29 -24.77 6.45
C LEU A 2 -51.85 -24.72 7.01
N LEU A 3 -51.57 -25.44 8.09
CA LEU A 3 -50.23 -25.46 8.71
C LEU A 3 -49.17 -26.13 7.83
N LEU A 4 -49.53 -27.23 7.16
CA LEU A 4 -48.64 -27.93 6.24
C LEU A 4 -48.29 -27.08 5.02
N ALA A 5 -49.27 -26.36 4.45
CA ALA A 5 -49.05 -25.43 3.35
C ALA A 5 -48.09 -24.29 3.75
N GLY A 6 -48.23 -23.76 4.98
CA GLY A 6 -47.32 -22.75 5.53
C GLY A 6 -45.88 -23.25 5.67
N ILE A 7 -45.68 -24.46 6.18
CA ILE A 7 -44.34 -25.06 6.36
C ILE A 7 -43.66 -25.36 5.02
N ILE A 8 -44.42 -25.82 4.01
CA ILE A 8 -43.89 -26.09 2.66
C ILE A 8 -43.46 -24.79 1.97
N SER A 9 -44.25 -23.72 2.12
CA SER A 9 -43.90 -22.36 1.67
C SER A 9 -42.59 -21.85 2.30
N LEU A 10 -42.45 -21.97 3.62
CA LEU A 10 -41.26 -21.58 4.36
C LEU A 10 -40.01 -22.38 3.97
N ASN A 11 -40.15 -23.69 3.77
CA ASN A 11 -39.05 -24.54 3.32
C ASN A 11 -38.63 -24.27 1.88
N HIS A 12 -39.57 -23.95 0.99
CA HIS A 12 -39.28 -23.59 -0.39
C HIS A 12 -38.47 -22.28 -0.48
N VAL A 13 -38.84 -21.26 0.31
CA VAL A 13 -38.08 -19.99 0.40
C VAL A 13 -36.68 -20.21 0.97
N ARG A 14 -36.55 -21.04 2.02
CA ARG A 14 -35.23 -21.42 2.57
C ARG A 14 -34.39 -22.21 1.57
N GLN A 15 -34.99 -23.10 0.78
CA GLN A 15 -34.27 -23.86 -0.25
C GLN A 15 -33.80 -22.97 -1.41
N VAL A 16 -34.57 -21.96 -1.81
CA VAL A 16 -34.12 -20.98 -2.82
C VAL A 16 -32.93 -20.17 -2.31
N ILE A 17 -32.93 -19.77 -1.03
CA ILE A 17 -31.80 -19.11 -0.36
C ILE A 17 -30.61 -20.07 -0.15
N GLN A 18 -30.83 -21.36 0.12
CA GLN A 18 -29.75 -22.36 0.24
C GLN A 18 -29.16 -22.77 -1.11
N ASN A 19 -29.95 -22.78 -2.19
CA ASN A 19 -29.44 -22.87 -3.57
C ASN A 19 -28.59 -21.65 -3.95
N ASP A 20 -28.83 -20.50 -3.30
CA ASP A 20 -27.93 -19.36 -3.40
C ASP A 20 -26.58 -19.62 -2.70
N GLY A 21 -26.45 -20.62 -1.81
CA GLY A 21 -25.18 -21.01 -1.19
C GLY A 21 -24.07 -21.36 -2.21
N ARG A 22 -24.43 -21.95 -3.37
CA ARG A 22 -23.48 -22.22 -4.46
C ARG A 22 -23.13 -20.96 -5.27
N ASN A 23 -24.03 -19.97 -5.33
CA ASN A 23 -23.76 -18.65 -5.91
C ASN A 23 -22.97 -17.76 -4.94
N GLN A 24 -23.17 -17.91 -3.63
CA GLN A 24 -22.44 -17.23 -2.57
C GLN A 24 -20.95 -17.57 -2.63
N GLU A 25 -20.56 -18.83 -2.90
CA GLU A 25 -19.14 -19.16 -3.11
C GLU A 25 -18.55 -18.48 -4.35
N LYS A 26 -19.32 -18.36 -5.44
CA LYS A 26 -18.88 -17.66 -6.65
C LYS A 26 -18.75 -16.16 -6.40
N LEU A 27 -19.71 -15.57 -5.70
CA LEU A 27 -19.69 -14.16 -5.27
C LEU A 27 -18.51 -13.87 -4.33
N LYS A 28 -18.23 -14.75 -3.37
CA LYS A 28 -17.07 -14.64 -2.48
C LYS A 28 -15.75 -14.69 -3.25
N LYS A 29 -15.61 -15.61 -4.21
CA LYS A 29 -14.42 -15.68 -5.09
C LYS A 29 -14.27 -14.43 -5.96
N PHE A 30 -15.37 -13.87 -6.46
CA PHE A 30 -15.37 -12.62 -7.22
C PHE A 30 -14.93 -11.43 -6.35
N MET A 31 -15.45 -11.34 -5.12
CA MET A 31 -15.13 -10.26 -4.18
C MET A 31 -13.65 -10.30 -3.75
N ILE A 32 -13.11 -11.49 -3.49
CA ILE A 32 -11.68 -11.67 -3.20
C ILE A 32 -10.83 -11.20 -4.39
N ARG A 33 -11.24 -11.51 -5.63
CA ARG A 33 -10.50 -11.11 -6.83
C ARG A 33 -10.45 -9.59 -6.99
N ILE A 34 -11.59 -8.91 -6.80
CA ILE A 34 -11.64 -7.43 -6.79
C ILE A 34 -10.76 -6.85 -5.68
N GLY A 35 -10.83 -7.42 -4.47
CA GLY A 35 -10.02 -6.99 -3.33
C GLY A 35 -8.52 -7.16 -3.58
N VAL A 36 -8.09 -8.26 -4.20
CA VAL A 36 -6.69 -8.50 -4.56
C VAL A 36 -6.22 -7.50 -5.61
N PHE A 37 -7.01 -7.23 -6.65
CA PHE A 37 -6.67 -6.22 -7.66
C PHE A 37 -6.58 -4.81 -7.07
N SER A 38 -7.54 -4.42 -6.24
CA SER A 38 -7.52 -3.12 -5.55
C SER A 38 -6.34 -3.01 -4.58
N GLY A 39 -6.06 -4.06 -3.81
CA GLY A 39 -4.91 -4.14 -2.92
C GLY A 39 -3.59 -4.02 -3.69
N LEU A 40 -3.41 -4.78 -4.76
CA LEU A 40 -2.23 -4.69 -5.64
C LEU A 40 -2.02 -3.29 -6.23
N TYR A 41 -3.08 -2.49 -6.38
CA TYR A 41 -2.99 -1.11 -6.84
C TYR A 41 -2.70 -0.11 -5.70
N LEU A 42 -3.19 -0.38 -4.50
CA LEU A 42 -2.92 0.45 -3.32
C LEU A 42 -1.53 0.20 -2.74
N VAL A 43 -1.00 -1.02 -2.87
CA VAL A 43 0.35 -1.39 -2.41
C VAL A 43 1.42 -0.43 -2.97
N PRO A 44 1.55 -0.20 -4.29
CA PRO A 44 2.54 0.74 -4.80
C PRO A 44 2.30 2.15 -4.25
N LEU A 45 1.05 2.63 -4.19
CA LEU A 45 0.73 3.94 -3.61
C LEU A 45 1.26 4.09 -2.17
N VAL A 46 1.03 3.08 -1.32
CA VAL A 46 1.48 3.07 0.08
C VAL A 46 3.00 3.00 0.19
N ILE A 47 3.64 2.19 -0.66
CA ILE A 47 5.11 2.13 -0.69
C ILE A 47 5.67 3.49 -1.11
N LEU A 48 5.09 4.18 -2.10
CA LEU A 48 5.53 5.52 -2.53
C LEU A 48 5.44 6.52 -1.39
N LEU A 49 4.34 6.48 -0.65
CA LEU A 49 4.12 7.35 0.48
C LEU A 49 5.17 7.11 1.56
N GLY A 50 5.47 5.85 1.87
CA GLY A 50 6.54 5.48 2.80
C GLY A 50 7.91 5.97 2.34
N CYS A 51 8.20 5.83 1.04
CA CYS A 51 9.40 6.38 0.40
C CYS A 51 9.49 7.91 0.56
N TYR A 52 8.42 8.66 0.29
CA TYR A 52 8.41 10.10 0.48
C TYR A 52 8.63 10.51 1.93
N ILE A 53 8.00 9.82 2.88
CA ILE A 53 8.18 10.12 4.31
C ILE A 53 9.64 9.86 4.71
N TYR A 54 10.22 8.74 4.27
CA TYR A 54 11.63 8.45 4.51
C TYR A 54 12.54 9.54 3.91
N GLU A 55 12.32 9.93 2.66
CA GLU A 55 13.08 11.01 2.03
C GLU A 55 13.02 12.31 2.85
N GLN A 56 11.83 12.70 3.31
CA GLN A 56 11.65 13.95 4.05
C GLN A 56 12.33 13.93 5.42
N VAL A 57 12.30 12.80 6.13
CA VAL A 57 12.94 12.65 7.44
C VAL A 57 14.47 12.72 7.30
N TYR A 58 15.02 12.04 6.31
CA TYR A 58 16.48 11.93 6.14
C TYR A 58 17.10 13.06 5.33
N ARG A 59 16.31 13.85 4.59
CA ARG A 59 16.79 14.99 3.77
C ARG A 59 17.70 15.94 4.55
N LYS A 60 17.33 16.30 5.78
CA LYS A 60 18.14 17.20 6.63
C LYS A 60 19.52 16.63 6.92
N ILE A 61 19.60 15.32 7.17
CA ILE A 61 20.86 14.63 7.45
C ILE A 61 21.72 14.57 6.18
N TRP A 62 21.12 14.26 5.04
CA TRP A 62 21.82 14.22 3.75
C TRP A 62 22.36 15.59 3.35
N GLU A 63 21.60 16.66 3.58
CA GLU A 63 22.04 18.04 3.32
C GLU A 63 23.25 18.40 4.19
N THR A 64 23.21 18.09 5.49
CA THR A 64 24.36 18.32 6.38
C THR A 64 25.58 17.48 5.99
N THR A 65 25.37 16.25 5.53
CA THR A 65 26.43 15.36 5.04
C THR A 65 27.04 15.91 3.75
N TRP A 66 26.22 16.41 2.82
CA TRP A 66 26.68 17.00 1.57
C TRP A 66 27.50 18.27 1.80
N VAL A 67 27.04 19.15 2.70
CA VAL A 67 27.78 20.37 3.09
C VAL A 67 29.11 20.00 3.73
N TYR A 68 29.13 19.00 4.61
CA TYR A 68 30.38 18.52 5.22
C TYR A 68 31.37 17.99 4.17
N ASP A 69 30.91 17.21 3.20
CA ASP A 69 31.78 16.64 2.15
C ASP A 69 32.33 17.72 1.19
N HIS A 70 31.65 18.85 0.99
CA HIS A 70 32.04 19.88 0.00
C HIS A 70 32.44 21.24 0.59
N CYS A 71 32.41 21.43 1.90
CA CYS A 71 32.66 22.74 2.52
C CYS A 71 34.04 23.31 2.19
N ASP A 72 35.06 22.45 2.09
CA ASP A 72 36.43 22.83 1.71
C ASP A 72 36.50 23.34 0.26
N GLN A 73 35.79 22.67 -0.65
CA GLN A 73 35.80 22.99 -2.07
C GLN A 73 35.09 24.32 -2.39
N PHE A 74 34.02 24.63 -1.66
CA PHE A 74 33.23 25.85 -1.85
C PHE A 74 33.57 26.97 -0.86
N HIS A 75 34.61 26.80 -0.02
CA HIS A 75 35.03 27.78 0.98
C HIS A 75 33.90 28.25 1.93
N ILE A 76 32.99 27.34 2.29
CA ILE A 76 31.86 27.58 3.20
C ILE A 76 32.22 27.06 4.59
N PRO A 77 31.80 27.68 5.71
CA PRO A 77 32.12 27.18 7.04
C PRO A 77 31.61 25.74 7.25
N CYS A 78 32.54 24.81 7.49
CA CYS A 78 32.21 23.40 7.75
C CYS A 78 31.50 23.22 9.09
N PRO A 79 30.41 22.42 9.15
CA PRO A 79 29.75 22.12 10.41
C PRO A 79 30.66 21.26 11.31
N TYR A 80 30.91 21.73 12.54
CA TYR A 80 31.90 21.16 13.46
C TYR A 80 31.44 19.86 14.19
N GLN A 81 30.16 19.50 14.09
CA GLN A 81 29.59 18.33 14.78
C GLN A 81 28.58 17.57 13.90
N VAL A 82 29.09 16.77 12.97
CA VAL A 82 28.25 15.84 12.20
C VAL A 82 28.28 14.48 12.91
N LYS A 83 27.28 14.21 13.75
CA LYS A 83 27.21 12.95 14.53
C LYS A 83 26.75 11.75 13.70
N THR A 84 26.05 11.99 12.59
CA THR A 84 25.49 10.95 11.74
C THR A 84 25.59 11.39 10.29
N LEU A 85 26.36 10.64 9.51
CA LEU A 85 26.51 10.81 8.07
C LEU A 85 25.64 9.74 7.42
N ALA A 86 24.67 10.17 6.61
CA ALA A 86 23.82 9.26 5.84
C ALA A 86 23.74 9.77 4.40
N ARG A 87 23.56 8.85 3.45
CA ARG A 87 23.44 9.17 2.02
C ARG A 87 22.08 8.70 1.50
N PRO A 88 21.54 9.35 0.46
CA PRO A 88 20.29 8.92 -0.14
C PRO A 88 20.39 7.52 -0.73
N GLU A 89 19.44 6.65 -0.37
CA GLU A 89 19.30 5.30 -0.92
C GLU A 89 18.65 5.35 -2.32
N ILE A 90 19.31 4.74 -3.29
CA ILE A 90 18.92 4.73 -4.73
C ILE A 90 17.52 4.13 -4.95
N THR A 91 17.06 3.31 -4.01
CA THR A 91 15.75 2.66 -4.01
C THR A 91 14.59 3.66 -4.11
N LEU A 92 14.71 4.87 -3.55
CA LEU A 92 13.69 5.92 -3.67
C LEU A 92 13.49 6.38 -5.13
N PHE A 93 14.60 6.55 -5.85
CA PHE A 93 14.55 6.90 -7.26
C PHE A 93 13.95 5.76 -8.08
N LEU A 94 14.40 4.52 -7.83
CA LEU A 94 13.90 3.35 -8.54
C LEU A 94 12.38 3.16 -8.36
N MET A 95 11.87 3.38 -7.15
CA MET A 95 10.44 3.27 -6.85
C MET A 95 9.60 4.34 -7.58
N LYS A 96 10.14 5.55 -7.72
CA LYS A 96 9.49 6.64 -8.46
C LYS A 96 9.37 6.29 -9.95
N TYR A 97 10.42 5.72 -10.54
CA TYR A 97 10.42 5.23 -11.93
C TYR A 97 9.53 4.01 -12.15
N LEU A 98 9.47 3.09 -11.17
CA LEU A 98 8.58 1.93 -11.24
C LEU A 98 7.11 2.32 -11.25
N MET A 99 6.72 3.40 -10.55
CA MET A 99 5.32 3.85 -10.53
C MET A 99 4.91 4.70 -11.71
N THR A 100 5.85 5.35 -12.41
CA THR A 100 5.56 5.93 -13.73
C THR A 100 5.53 4.87 -14.85
N LEU A 101 6.06 3.66 -14.60
CA LEU A 101 6.06 2.56 -15.57
C LEU A 101 4.80 1.67 -15.49
N ILE A 102 4.08 1.70 -14.36
CA ILE A 102 2.74 1.09 -14.19
C ILE A 102 1.69 1.99 -14.84
#